data_AF-A0A1H7EZF6-F1
#
_entry.id   AF-A0A1H7EZF6-F1
#
_cell.length_a   1.000
_cell.length_b   1.000
_cell.length_c   1.000
_cell.angle_alpha   90.00
_cell.angle_beta   90.00
_cell.angle_gamma   90.00
#
_symmetry.space_group_name_H-M   'P 1'
#
loop_
_entity.id
_entity.type
_entity.pdbx_description
1 polymer ?
#
loop_
_entity_poly.entity_id
_entity_poly.type
_entity_poly.pdbx_seq_one_letter_code
_entity_poly.pdbx_strand_id
1 'polypeptide(L)'
;MSAPIVQTARIERLSRNLPSFSATKLASGMQAVTTTVMARGAVVITRHERPAMVLMSVERYLQMEQASEPDLDALTHRFDDMFAHMQGEAAAQAMADAFAMDPSELGEAAMAAATAQPRDATSR
;
A
#
# COMPACT_ATOMS: atom_id res chain seq x y z
N MET A 1 -21.99 8.06 10.78
CA MET A 1 -21.28 9.27 10.29
C MET A 1 -20.10 9.65 11.22
N SER A 2 -19.17 8.72 11.50
CA SER A 2 -18.08 8.93 12.48
C SER A 2 -16.67 9.10 11.85
N ALA A 3 -16.59 9.29 10.53
CA ALA A 3 -15.34 9.37 9.77
C ALA A 3 -14.47 10.65 9.97
N PRO A 4 -15.01 11.86 10.25
CA PRO A 4 -14.17 13.07 10.20
C PRO A 4 -13.15 13.15 11.35
N ILE A 5 -13.51 12.66 12.55
CA ILE A 5 -12.64 12.76 13.75
C ILE A 5 -11.41 11.86 13.63
N VAL A 6 -11.57 10.64 13.08
CA VAL A 6 -10.47 9.68 12.90
C VAL A 6 -9.47 10.20 11.86
N GLN A 7 -9.96 10.83 10.79
CA GLN A 7 -9.11 11.45 9.76
C GLN A 7 -8.29 12.61 10.34
N THR A 8 -8.91 13.51 11.13
CA THR A 8 -8.21 14.64 11.76
C THR A 8 -7.12 14.18 12.72
N ALA A 9 -7.42 13.23 13.61
CA ALA A 9 -6.43 12.70 14.55
C ALA A 9 -5.26 11.99 13.86
N ARG A 10 -5.51 11.37 12.69
CA ARG A 10 -4.46 10.77 11.86
C ARG A 10 -3.59 11.84 11.21
N ILE A 11 -4.19 12.89 10.65
CA ILE A 11 -3.48 14.02 10.05
C ILE A 11 -2.59 14.71 11.08
N GLU A 12 -3.11 15.00 12.27
CA GLU A 12 -2.33 15.59 13.37
C GLU A 12 -1.14 14.71 13.74
N ARG A 13 -1.35 13.40 13.92
CA ARG A 13 -0.26 12.48 14.25
C ARG A 13 0.84 12.44 13.20
N LEU A 14 0.46 12.36 11.92
CA LEU A 14 1.41 12.25 10.80
C LEU A 14 2.14 13.57 10.52
N SER A 15 1.53 14.71 10.85
CA SER A 15 2.10 16.05 10.59
C SER A 15 3.00 16.58 11.71
N ARG A 16 2.93 16.03 12.93
CA ARG A 16 3.71 16.51 14.10
C ARG A 16 5.23 16.55 13.92
N ASN A 17 5.77 15.73 13.03
CA ASN A 17 7.22 15.67 12.79
C ASN A 17 7.70 16.62 11.69
N LEU A 18 6.78 17.33 11.02
CA LEU A 18 7.11 18.31 10.00
C LEU A 18 7.16 19.72 10.61
N PRO A 19 8.08 20.59 10.13
CA PRO A 19 8.00 22.02 10.43
C PRO A 19 6.63 22.56 10.02
N SER A 20 6.06 23.46 10.84
CA SER A 20 4.71 23.98 10.63
C SER A 20 4.71 25.50 10.53
N PHE A 21 3.93 26.04 9.59
CA PHE A 21 3.73 27.48 9.40
C PHE A 21 2.23 27.78 9.30
N SER A 22 1.78 28.93 9.81
CA SER A 22 0.39 29.36 9.57
C SER A 22 0.20 29.85 8.13
N ALA A 23 -1.04 29.81 7.64
CA ALA A 23 -1.40 30.36 6.35
C ALA A 23 -1.03 31.87 6.24
N THR A 24 -1.16 32.62 7.33
CA THR A 24 -0.73 34.02 7.39
C THR A 24 0.78 34.15 7.21
N LYS A 25 1.57 33.28 7.86
CA LYS A 25 3.03 33.28 7.72
C LYS A 25 3.48 32.89 6.32
N LEU A 26 2.77 31.97 5.67
CA LEU A 26 2.99 31.64 4.26
C LEU A 26 2.74 32.85 3.36
N ALA A 27 1.63 33.55 3.55
CA ALA A 27 1.29 34.73 2.74
C ALA A 27 2.28 35.90 2.94
N SER A 28 2.71 36.15 4.17
CA SER A 28 3.58 37.29 4.49
C SER A 28 5.08 36.98 4.46
N GLY A 29 5.47 35.71 4.39
CA GLY A 29 6.83 35.24 4.63
C GLY A 29 7.25 34.08 3.75
N MET A 30 6.76 34.07 2.51
CA MET A 30 6.94 32.97 1.56
C MET A 30 8.40 32.52 1.42
N GLN A 31 9.35 33.46 1.35
CA GLN A 31 10.77 33.11 1.21
C GLN A 31 11.27 32.20 2.34
N ALA A 32 10.96 32.50 3.59
CA ALA A 32 11.38 31.68 4.74
C ALA A 32 10.72 30.29 4.72
N VAL A 33 9.45 30.22 4.29
CA VAL A 33 8.75 28.95 4.13
C VAL A 33 9.39 28.12 3.01
N THR A 34 9.63 28.71 1.85
CA THR A 34 10.27 28.04 0.71
C THR A 34 11.68 27.56 1.05
N THR A 35 12.50 28.37 1.73
CA THR A 35 13.83 27.93 2.20
C THR A 35 13.72 26.71 3.11
N THR A 36 12.72 26.67 3.99
CA THR A 36 12.49 25.52 4.87
C THR A 36 12.04 24.29 4.09
N VAL A 37 11.15 24.46 3.10
CA VAL A 37 10.71 23.37 2.20
C VAL A 37 11.90 22.80 1.43
N MET A 38 12.78 23.63 0.88
CA MET A 38 13.97 23.16 0.17
C MET A 38 14.95 22.42 1.09
N ALA A 39 15.08 22.86 2.36
CA ALA A 39 15.99 22.22 3.32
C ALA A 39 15.43 20.93 3.96
N ARG A 40 14.11 20.81 4.10
CA ARG A 40 13.45 19.72 4.84
C ARG A 40 12.57 18.82 3.97
N GLY A 41 12.40 19.14 2.69
CA GLY A 41 11.56 18.43 1.73
C GLY A 41 10.06 18.74 1.83
N ALA A 42 9.53 18.98 3.03
CA ALA A 42 8.13 19.31 3.24
C ALA A 42 7.88 20.11 4.53
N VAL A 43 6.79 20.87 4.56
CA VAL A 43 6.28 21.60 5.73
C VAL A 43 4.76 21.49 5.78
N VAL A 44 4.18 21.64 6.97
CA VAL A 44 2.73 21.69 7.20
C VAL A 44 2.29 23.13 7.23
N ILE A 45 1.17 23.43 6.57
CA ILE A 45 0.52 24.73 6.65
C ILE A 45 -0.74 24.60 7.50
N THR A 46 -0.86 25.41 8.55
CA THR A 46 -2.03 25.46 9.43
C THR A 46 -2.98 26.58 9.05
N ARG A 47 -4.28 26.35 9.30
CA ARG A 47 -5.31 27.38 9.30
C ARG A 47 -6.05 27.30 10.64
N HIS A 48 -6.10 28.42 11.38
CA HIS A 48 -6.65 28.44 12.75
C HIS A 48 -6.06 27.32 13.62
N GLU A 49 -4.75 27.12 13.53
CA GLU A 49 -3.96 26.11 14.25
C GLU A 49 -4.35 24.65 14.04
N ARG A 50 -5.03 24.39 12.93
CA ARG A 50 -5.26 23.03 12.43
C ARG A 50 -4.47 22.79 11.15
N PRO A 51 -3.81 21.64 10.99
CA PRO A 51 -3.19 21.27 9.73
C PRO A 51 -4.21 21.33 8.58
N ALA A 52 -3.90 22.11 7.55
CA ALA A 52 -4.79 22.32 6.41
C ALA A 52 -4.23 21.72 5.13
N MET A 53 -2.90 21.80 4.93
CA MET A 53 -2.21 21.24 3.77
C MET A 53 -0.74 20.97 4.08
N VAL A 54 -0.09 20.22 3.20
CA VAL A 54 1.37 20.06 3.17
C VAL A 54 1.90 20.77 1.93
N LEU A 55 2.96 21.55 2.10
CA LEU A 55 3.73 22.11 1.00
C LEU A 55 5.07 21.36 0.92
N MET A 56 5.42 20.84 -0.25
CA MET A 56 6.63 20.04 -0.46
C MET A 56 7.35 20.43 -1.75
N SER A 57 8.64 20.09 -1.85
CA SER A 57 9.39 20.26 -3.08
C SER A 57 8.89 19.29 -4.16
N VAL A 58 9.07 19.67 -5.43
CA VAL A 58 8.74 18.79 -6.57
C VAL A 58 9.54 17.49 -6.51
N GLU A 59 10.82 17.57 -6.14
CA GLU A 59 11.66 16.38 -5.95
C GLU A 59 11.06 15.41 -4.93
N ARG A 60 10.62 15.91 -3.78
CA ARG A 60 10.01 15.06 -2.74
C ARG A 60 8.69 14.45 -3.22
N TYR A 61 7.89 15.20 -3.95
CA TYR A 61 6.67 14.70 -4.56
C TYR A 61 6.97 13.53 -5.52
N LEU A 62 7.93 13.71 -6.44
CA LEU A 62 8.29 12.67 -7.41
C LEU A 62 8.87 11.41 -6.75
N GLN A 63 9.63 11.54 -5.66
CA GLN A 63 10.10 10.39 -4.88
C GLN A 63 8.94 9.60 -4.27
N MET A 64 7.89 10.29 -3.80
CA MET A 64 6.71 9.64 -3.23
C MET A 64 5.85 8.96 -4.30
N GLU A 65 5.72 9.58 -5.48
CA GLU A 65 5.03 8.96 -6.61
C GLU A 65 5.74 7.67 -7.03
N GLN A 66 7.07 7.70 -7.21
CA GLN A 66 7.87 6.52 -7.55
C GLN A 66 7.79 5.42 -6.48
N ALA A 67 7.85 5.79 -5.19
CA ALA A 67 7.70 4.81 -4.11
C ALA A 67 6.29 4.23 -3.98
N SER A 68 5.29 4.87 -4.60
CA SER A 68 3.90 4.39 -4.63
C SER A 68 3.61 3.54 -5.87
N GLU A 69 4.52 3.48 -6.85
CA GLU A 69 4.38 2.58 -7.98
C GLU A 69 4.44 1.13 -7.48
N PRO A 70 3.42 0.30 -7.79
CA PRO A 70 3.47 -1.13 -7.48
C PRO A 70 4.72 -1.75 -8.11
N ASP A 71 5.40 -2.62 -7.37
CA ASP A 71 6.49 -3.42 -7.91
C ASP A 71 5.91 -4.48 -8.88
N LEU A 72 5.78 -4.08 -10.14
CA LEU A 72 5.24 -4.92 -11.20
C LEU A 72 6.17 -6.08 -11.54
N ASP A 73 7.48 -5.92 -11.33
CA ASP A 73 8.46 -6.97 -11.56
C ASP A 73 8.29 -8.08 -10.52
N ALA A 74 8.14 -7.74 -9.24
CA ALA A 74 7.82 -8.70 -8.19
C ALA A 74 6.47 -9.40 -8.44
N LEU A 75 5.46 -8.66 -8.92
CA LEU A 75 4.16 -9.25 -9.27
C LEU A 75 4.28 -10.23 -10.46
N THR A 76 5.06 -9.86 -11.47
CA THR A 76 5.32 -10.69 -12.65
C THR A 76 6.07 -11.96 -12.26
N HIS A 77 7.12 -11.86 -11.45
CA HIS A 77 7.83 -13.02 -10.93
C HIS A 77 6.92 -13.97 -10.16
N ARG A 78 6.05 -13.45 -9.28
CA ARG A 78 5.07 -14.29 -8.57
C ARG A 78 4.10 -14.99 -9.52
N PHE A 79 3.67 -14.31 -10.58
CA PHE A 79 2.83 -14.91 -11.60
C PHE A 79 3.56 -16.04 -12.33
N ASP A 80 4.80 -15.79 -12.76
CA ASP A 80 5.63 -16.76 -13.47
C ASP A 80 5.93 -17.99 -12.60
N ASP A 81 6.23 -17.80 -11.32
CA ASP A 81 6.45 -18.90 -10.37
C ASP A 81 5.19 -19.76 -10.22
N MET A 82 4.02 -19.13 -10.06
CA MET A 82 2.74 -19.84 -9.99
C MET A 82 2.44 -20.58 -11.29
N PHE A 83 2.70 -19.94 -12.44
CA PHE A 83 2.48 -20.53 -13.74
C PHE A 83 3.41 -21.72 -13.99
N ALA A 84 4.69 -21.60 -13.68
CA ALA A 84 5.65 -22.69 -13.77
C ALA A 84 5.24 -23.90 -12.90
N HIS A 85 4.70 -23.64 -11.71
CA HIS A 85 4.19 -24.69 -10.85
C HIS A 85 3.00 -25.45 -11.48
N MET A 86 2.08 -24.75 -12.15
CA MET A 86 0.95 -25.38 -12.84
C MET A 86 1.36 -26.19 -14.08
N GLN A 87 2.47 -25.81 -14.72
CA GLN A 87 2.95 -26.45 -15.95
C GLN A 87 3.78 -27.73 -15.71
N GLY A 88 4.10 -28.04 -14.45
CA GLY A 88 4.87 -29.23 -14.11
C GLY A 88 4.09 -30.53 -14.34
N GLU A 89 4.81 -31.62 -14.64
CA GLU A 89 4.21 -32.96 -14.86
C GLU A 89 3.34 -33.42 -13.68
N ALA A 90 3.75 -33.09 -12.45
CA ALA A 90 2.97 -33.42 -11.25
C ALA A 90 1.61 -32.70 -11.21
N ALA A 91 1.56 -31.43 -11.63
CA ALA A 91 0.32 -30.66 -11.69
C ALA A 91 -0.59 -31.16 -12.83
N ALA A 92 0.00 -31.50 -13.98
CA ALA A 92 -0.72 -32.11 -15.08
C ALA A 92 -1.33 -33.47 -14.70
N GLN A 93 -0.57 -34.32 -14.00
CA GLN A 93 -1.05 -35.61 -13.52
C GLN A 93 -2.13 -35.44 -12.45
N ALA A 94 -1.94 -34.56 -11.47
CA ALA A 94 -2.94 -34.27 -10.44
C ALA A 94 -4.25 -33.75 -11.03
N MET A 95 -4.17 -32.94 -12.10
CA MET A 95 -5.35 -32.50 -12.85
C MET A 95 -6.04 -33.69 -13.54
N ALA A 96 -5.30 -34.54 -14.24
CA ALA A 96 -5.84 -35.73 -14.89
C ALA A 96 -6.53 -36.68 -13.90
N ASP A 97 -5.90 -36.91 -12.74
CA ASP A 97 -6.45 -37.73 -11.67
C ASP A 97 -7.74 -37.13 -11.11
N ALA A 98 -7.78 -35.81 -10.88
CA ALA A 98 -8.98 -35.13 -10.41
C ALA A 98 -10.14 -35.21 -11.40
N PHE A 99 -9.88 -35.19 -12.71
CA PHE A 99 -10.90 -35.38 -13.74
C PHE A 99 -11.37 -36.84 -13.89
N ALA A 100 -10.56 -37.80 -13.46
CA ALA A 100 -10.90 -39.22 -13.50
C ALA A 100 -11.65 -39.70 -12.24
N MET A 101 -11.64 -38.93 -11.15
CA MET A 101 -12.34 -39.26 -9.90
C MET A 101 -13.86 -39.18 -10.04
N ASP A 102 -14.56 -40.06 -9.31
CA ASP A 102 -16.00 -39.93 -9.11
C ASP A 102 -16.32 -38.69 -8.25
N PRO A 103 -17.50 -38.06 -8.40
CA PRO A 103 -17.83 -36.80 -7.73
C PRO A 103 -17.70 -36.82 -6.19
N SER A 104 -17.95 -37.97 -5.55
CA SER A 104 -17.79 -38.12 -4.10
C SER A 104 -16.32 -38.11 -3.67
N GLU A 105 -15.46 -38.78 -4.43
CA GLU A 105 -14.02 -38.86 -4.17
C GLU A 105 -13.35 -37.50 -4.38
N LEU A 106 -13.75 -36.78 -5.43
CA LEU A 106 -13.31 -35.41 -5.69
C LEU A 106 -13.72 -34.47 -4.54
N GLY A 107 -14.92 -34.64 -3.99
CA GLY A 107 -15.41 -33.87 -2.84
C GLY A 107 -14.58 -34.09 -1.58
N GLU A 108 -14.23 -35.35 -1.28
CA GLU A 108 -13.37 -35.70 -0.15
C GLU A 108 -11.95 -35.14 -0.32
N ALA A 109 -11.37 -35.26 -1.52
CA ALA A 109 -10.06 -34.72 -1.85
C ALA A 109 -10.02 -33.18 -1.70
N ALA A 110 -11.07 -32.48 -2.13
CA ALA A 110 -11.19 -31.03 -1.98
C ALA A 110 -11.24 -30.59 -0.51
N MET A 111 -11.99 -31.32 0.34
CA MET A 111 -12.03 -31.02 1.77
C MET A 111 -10.67 -31.26 2.43
N ALA A 112 -9.99 -32.36 2.09
CA ALA A 112 -8.66 -32.65 2.60
C ALA A 112 -7.66 -31.54 2.23
N ALA A 113 -7.63 -31.12 0.97
CA ALA A 113 -6.76 -30.03 0.50
C ALA A 113 -7.04 -28.70 1.21
N ALA A 114 -8.32 -28.34 1.39
CA ALA A 114 -8.71 -27.10 2.10
C ALA A 114 -8.30 -27.11 3.57
N THR A 115 -8.24 -28.27 4.22
CA THR A 115 -7.77 -28.41 5.61
C THR A 115 -6.25 -28.49 5.74
N ALA A 116 -5.54 -28.90 4.69
CA ALA A 116 -4.09 -29.03 4.67
C ALA A 116 -3.35 -27.71 4.38
N GLN A 117 -4.02 -26.74 3.75
CA GLN A 117 -3.42 -25.44 3.45
C GLN A 117 -3.45 -24.54 4.70
N PRO A 118 -2.29 -24.08 5.24
CA PRO A 118 -2.28 -23.04 6.24
C PRO A 118 -2.91 -21.77 5.64
N ARG A 119 -3.77 -21.09 6.42
CA ARG A 119 -4.32 -19.80 6.04
C ARG A 119 -3.19 -18.77 5.91
N ASP A 120 -2.65 -18.58 4.71
CA ASP A 120 -1.90 -17.35 4.34
C ASP A 120 -2.87 -16.17 4.16
N ALA A 121 -3.65 -15.92 5.20
CA ALA A 121 -4.54 -14.79 5.36
C ALA A 121 -3.97 -13.84 6.41
N THR A 122 -2.70 -13.42 6.27
CA THR A 122 -2.14 -12.27 7.00
C THR A 122 -0.99 -11.68 6.20
N SER A 123 -1.30 -10.98 5.11
CA SER A 123 -0.47 -9.86 4.64
C SER A 123 -1.33 -8.97 3.72
N ARG A 124 -2.15 -8.12 4.34
CA ARG A 124 -2.80 -6.96 3.74
C ARG A 124 -2.95 -5.89 4.82
#